data_AF-A0A6P1CVY8-F1
#
_entry.id   AF-A0A6P1CVY8-F1
#
_cell.length_a   1.000
_cell.length_b   1.000
_cell.length_c   1.000
_cell.angle_alpha   90.00
_cell.angle_beta   90.00
_cell.angle_gamma   90.00
#
_symmetry.space_group_name_H-M   'P 1'
#
loop_
_entity.id
_entity.type
_entity.pdbx_description
1 polymer ?
#
loop_
_entity_poly.entity_id
_entity_poly.type
_entity_poly.pdbx_seq_one_letter_code
_entity_poly.pdbx_strand_id
1 'polypeptide(L)' 'IDNPSRADPDGLGQARAAASPLRRLLLDAQSVVAAPFAGLFWIYIDGGGIPAFTAATCVAAVTATWLSAIRGSDPS' A
#
# COMPACT_ATOMS: atom_id res chain seq x y z
N ILE A 1 -26.79 30.93 -1.28
CA ILE A 1 -27.37 29.74 -1.95
C ILE A 1 -26.23 28.78 -2.17
N ASP A 2 -26.21 27.70 -1.40
CA ASP A 2 -25.30 26.58 -1.60
C ASP A 2 -25.84 25.75 -2.78
N ASN A 3 -25.07 25.63 -3.86
CA ASN A 3 -25.50 24.93 -5.06
C ASN A 3 -24.76 23.60 -5.14
N PRO A 4 -25.42 22.46 -4.88
CA PRO A 4 -24.79 21.15 -4.90
C PRO A 4 -24.31 20.73 -6.31
N SER A 5 -24.75 21.40 -7.37
CA SER A 5 -24.27 21.19 -8.74
C SER A 5 -23.09 22.08 -9.12
N ARG A 6 -22.64 22.99 -8.23
CA ARG A 6 -21.47 23.82 -8.48
C ARG A 6 -20.23 22.97 -8.30
N ALA A 7 -19.47 22.78 -9.38
CA ALA A 7 -18.19 22.10 -9.31
C ALA A 7 -17.30 22.79 -8.27
N ASP A 8 -16.76 22.01 -7.34
CA ASP A 8 -15.85 22.49 -6.31
C ASP A 8 -14.61 23.09 -7.00
N PRO A 9 -14.34 24.40 -6.82
CA PRO A 9 -13.17 25.04 -7.42
C PRO A 9 -11.86 24.37 -6.99
N ASP A 10 -11.81 23.74 -5.81
CA ASP A 10 -10.63 23.05 -5.29
C ASP A 10 -10.62 21.54 -5.60
N GLY A 11 -11.73 20.99 -6.12
CA GLY A 11 -11.92 19.56 -6.33
C GLY A 11 -10.90 18.95 -7.30
N LEU A 12 -10.49 19.68 -8.34
CA LEU A 12 -9.45 19.25 -9.27
C LEU A 12 -8.06 19.22 -8.63
N GLY A 13 -7.77 20.15 -7.71
CA GLY A 13 -6.52 20.17 -6.96
C GLY A 13 -6.45 19.01 -5.96
N GLN A 14 -7.54 18.78 -5.23
CA GLN A 14 -7.64 17.68 -4.28
C GLN A 14 -7.59 16.31 -4.95
N ALA A 15 -8.25 16.13 -6.10
CA ALA A 15 -8.19 14.89 -6.88
C ALA A 15 -6.77 14.57 -7.36
N ARG A 16 -6.02 15.58 -7.84
CA ARG A 16 -4.60 15.40 -8.23
C ARG A 16 -3.70 15.07 -7.04
N ALA A 17 -3.93 15.71 -5.89
CA ALA A 17 -3.20 15.42 -4.67
C ALA A 17 -3.50 14.02 -4.10
N ALA A 18 -4.75 13.55 -4.25
CA ALA A 18 -5.16 12.20 -3.88
C ALA A 18 -4.57 11.13 -4.83
N ALA A 19 -4.48 11.42 -6.13
CA ALA A 19 -3.87 10.54 -7.12
C ALA A 19 -2.32 10.55 -7.12
N SER A 20 -1.68 11.25 -6.19
CA SER A 20 -0.23 11.35 -6.12
C SER A 20 0.42 9.97 -5.91
N PRO A 21 1.33 9.53 -6.79
CA PRO A 21 2.00 8.24 -6.67
C PRO A 21 2.87 8.17 -5.42
N LEU A 22 3.42 9.30 -4.97
CA LEU A 22 4.24 9.38 -3.77
C LEU A 22 3.38 9.18 -2.51
N ARG A 23 2.20 9.79 -2.47
CA ARG A 23 1.26 9.61 -1.35
C ARG A 23 0.78 8.16 -1.27
N ARG A 24 0.52 7.54 -2.42
CA ARG A 24 0.18 6.11 -2.51
C ARG A 24 1.33 5.22 -2.03
N LEU A 25 2.56 5.50 -2.47
CA LEU A 25 3.75 4.77 -2.03
C LEU A 25 3.97 4.87 -0.51
N LEU A 26 3.77 6.05 0.09
CA LEU A 26 3.89 6.24 1.54
C LEU A 26 2.84 5.46 2.33
N LEU A 27 1.60 5.38 1.82
CA LEU A 27 0.53 4.60 2.45
C LEU A 27 0.79 3.10 2.32
N ASP A 28 1.24 2.65 1.15
CA ASP A 28 1.58 1.24 0.92
C ASP A 28 2.82 0.82 1.75
N ALA A 29 3.78 1.72 1.93
CA ALA A 29 4.98 1.46 2.74
C ALA A 29 4.66 1.11 4.21
N GLN A 30 3.59 1.67 4.79
CA GLN A 30 3.15 1.31 6.14
C GLN A 30 2.69 -0.16 6.22
N SER A 31 1.97 -0.61 5.20
CA SER A 31 1.49 -2.01 5.12
C SER A 31 2.65 -2.99 4.90
N VAL A 32 3.68 -2.58 4.16
CA VAL A 32 4.84 -3.41 3.83
C VAL A 32 5.77 -3.67 5.01
N VAL A 33 5.66 -2.94 6.12
CA VAL A 33 6.50 -3.13 7.32
C VAL A 33 6.49 -4.58 7.83
N ALA A 34 5.38 -5.31 7.67
CA ALA A 34 5.27 -6.72 8.08
C ALA A 34 6.13 -7.69 7.25
N ALA A 35 6.52 -7.31 6.04
CA ALA A 35 7.22 -8.17 5.08
C ALA A 35 8.59 -8.69 5.55
N PRO A 36 9.52 -7.84 6.06
CA PRO A 36 10.79 -8.33 6.59
C PRO A 36 10.61 -9.23 7.82
N PHE A 37 9.59 -9.01 8.66
CA PHE A 37 9.31 -9.90 9.79
C PHE A 37 8.87 -11.29 9.31
N ALA A 38 8.01 -11.34 8.28
CA ALA A 38 7.61 -12.59 7.64
C ALA A 38 8.82 -13.31 7.00
N GLY A 39 9.72 -12.56 6.34
CA GLY A 39 10.95 -13.12 5.77
C GLY A 39 11.90 -13.70 6.83
N LEU A 40 12.11 -12.97 7.93
CA LEU A 40 12.93 -13.45 9.06
C LEU A 40 12.31 -14.69 9.73
N PHE A 41 11.00 -14.69 9.92
CA PHE A 41 10.27 -15.84 10.45
C PHE A 41 10.44 -17.09 9.56
N TRP A 42 10.44 -16.90 8.24
CA TRP A 42 10.65 -18.00 7.30
C TRP A 42 12.05 -18.59 7.42
N ILE A 43 13.09 -17.74 7.49
CA ILE A 43 14.46 -18.21 7.75
C ILE A 43 14.53 -18.98 9.07
N TYR A 44 13.87 -18.48 10.12
CA TYR A 44 13.90 -19.10 11.44
C TYR A 44 13.32 -20.53 11.42
N ILE A 45 12.22 -20.75 10.69
CA ILE A 45 11.56 -22.06 10.63
C ILE A 45 12.28 -23.04 9.68
N ASP A 46 12.66 -22.57 8.50
CA ASP A 46 13.10 -23.44 7.39
C ASP A 46 14.62 -23.39 7.15
N GLY A 47 15.36 -22.59 7.93
CA GLY A 47 16.82 -22.47 7.83
C GLY A 47 17.32 -21.77 6.57
N GLY A 48 16.46 -21.02 5.87
CA GLY A 48 16.79 -20.36 4.61
C GLY A 48 17.85 -19.25 4.72
N GLY A 49 18.67 -19.06 3.69
CA GLY A 49 19.66 -17.97 3.62
C GLY A 49 19.09 -16.65 3.10
N ILE A 50 19.99 -15.71 2.77
CA ILE A 50 19.66 -14.40 2.15
C ILE A 50 18.70 -14.52 0.94
N PRO A 51 18.84 -15.50 0.03
CA PRO A 51 17.91 -15.63 -1.09
C PRO A 51 16.46 -15.92 -0.65
N ALA A 52 16.28 -16.80 0.34
CA ALA A 52 14.97 -17.15 0.88
C ALA A 52 14.34 -15.97 1.61
N PHE A 53 15.14 -15.23 2.38
CA PHE A 53 14.72 -13.98 3.01
C PHE A 53 14.16 -12.98 2.02
N THR A 54 14.94 -12.68 0.96
CA THR A 54 14.57 -11.69 -0.04
C THR A 54 13.31 -12.11 -0.79
N ALA A 55 13.20 -13.40 -1.15
CA ALA A 55 12.01 -13.93 -1.80
C ALA A 55 10.76 -13.80 -0.91
N ALA A 56 10.84 -14.28 0.34
CA ALA A 56 9.73 -14.23 1.29
C ALA A 56 9.31 -12.78 1.60
N THR A 57 10.29 -11.88 1.78
CA THR A 57 10.04 -10.45 2.01
C THR A 57 9.37 -9.81 0.80
N CYS A 58 9.83 -10.08 -0.42
CA CYS A 58 9.19 -9.56 -1.64
C CYS A 58 7.74 -10.05 -1.76
N VAL A 59 7.49 -11.34 -1.56
CA VAL A 59 6.12 -11.91 -1.62
C VAL A 59 5.21 -11.28 -0.57
N ALA A 60 5.68 -11.15 0.66
CA ALA A 60 4.92 -10.53 1.74
C ALA A 60 4.65 -9.04 1.47
N ALA A 61 5.63 -8.31 0.92
CA ALA A 61 5.48 -6.90 0.55
C ALA A 61 4.41 -6.70 -0.54
N VAL A 62 4.48 -7.49 -1.61
CA VAL A 62 3.49 -7.47 -2.69
C VAL A 62 2.09 -7.79 -2.15
N THR A 63 1.98 -8.77 -1.27
CA THR A 63 0.71 -9.18 -0.66
C THR A 63 0.11 -8.07 0.21
N ALA A 64 0.93 -7.41 1.03
CA ALA A 64 0.50 -6.30 1.87
C ALA A 64 -0.01 -5.10 1.06
N THR A 65 0.69 -4.75 -0.02
CA THR A 65 0.28 -3.69 -0.95
C THR A 65 -1.02 -4.05 -1.68
N TRP A 66 -1.15 -5.28 -2.17
CA TRP A 66 -2.37 -5.74 -2.83
C TRP A 66 -3.60 -5.69 -1.91
N LEU A 67 -3.45 -6.12 -0.66
CA LEU A 67 -4.53 -6.09 0.33
C LEU A 67 -4.96 -4.65 0.69
N SER A 68 -3.99 -3.74 0.83
CA SER A 68 -4.24 -2.31 1.04
C SER A 68 -5.07 -1.72 -0.11
N ALA A 69 -4.70 -2.04 -1.35
CA ALA A 69 -5.41 -1.57 -2.54
C ALA A 69 -6.87 -2.05 -2.61
N ILE A 70 -7.15 -3.30 -2.23
CA ILE A 70 -8.53 -3.83 -2.19
C ILE A 70 -9.37 -3.14 -1.11
N ARG A 71 -8.80 -2.83 0.05
CA ARG A 71 -9.52 -2.14 1.12
C ARG A 71 -9.83 -0.68 0.77
N GLY A 72 -8.96 -0.04 -0.01
CA GLY A 72 -9.16 1.31 -0.50
C GLY A 72 -10.10 1.43 -1.70
N SER A 73 -10.46 0.32 -2.36
CA SER A 73 -11.35 0.32 -3.53
C SER A 73 -12.84 0.30 -3.17
N ASP A 74 -13.21 0.82 -2.00
CA ASP A 74 -14.61 0.90 -1.56
C ASP A 74 -15.47 1.60 -2.64
N PRO A 75 -16.50 0.93 -3.21
CA PRO A 75 -17.30 1.46 -4.31
C PRO A 75 -18.53 2.30 -3.85
N SER A 76 -18.57 2.73 -2.59
CA SER A 76 -19.70 3.47 -2.00
C SER A 76 -19.91 4.86 -2.59
#